data_AF-A0AAE1TD28-F1
#
_entry.id   AF-A0AAE1TD28-F1
#
_cell.length_a   1.000
_cell.length_b   1.000
_cell.length_c   1.000
_cell.angle_alpha   90.00
_cell.angle_beta   90.00
_cell.angle_gamma   90.00
#
_symmetry.space_group_name_H-M   'P 1'
#
loop_
_entity.id
_entity.type
_entity.pdbx_description
1 polymer ?
#
loop_
_entity_poly.entity_id
_entity_poly.type
_entity_poly.pdbx_seq_one_letter_code
_entity_poly.pdbx_strand_id
1 'polypeptide(L)' 'MYEMMLDIDVPEAIEALEKGNPKFAEDGVKDMGNEAVYCEEEFDDEKSLLKQENEAIHELASIAVAIVRQLL' A
#
# COMPACT_ATOMS: atom_id res chain seq x y z
N MET A 1 -7.42 -6.33 -5.64
CA MET A 1 -6.70 -5.19 -5.04
C MET A 1 -6.90 -5.10 -3.53
N TYR A 2 -8.05 -4.66 -3.00
CA TYR A 2 -8.18 -4.49 -1.52
C TYR A 2 -8.00 -5.77 -0.68
N GLU A 3 -8.40 -6.94 -1.19
CA GLU A 3 -8.15 -8.22 -0.51
C GLU A 3 -6.64 -8.50 -0.38
N MET A 4 -5.86 -8.24 -1.44
CA MET A 4 -4.39 -8.37 -1.41
C MET A 4 -3.78 -7.42 -0.37
N MET A 5 -4.23 -6.17 -0.34
CA MET A 5 -3.75 -5.19 0.65
C MET A 5 -3.98 -5.66 2.09
N LEU A 6 -5.19 -6.14 2.38
CA LEU A 6 -5.61 -6.48 3.75
C LEU A 6 -5.06 -7.82 4.22
N ASP A 7 -4.96 -8.80 3.33
CA ASP A 7 -4.60 -10.18 3.70
C ASP A 7 -3.11 -10.49 3.46
N ILE A 8 -2.41 -9.68 2.65
CA ILE A 8 -1.02 -9.91 2.26
C ILE A 8 -0.15 -8.70 2.58
N ASP A 9 -0.34 -7.57 1.88
CA ASP A 9 0.64 -6.48 1.86
C ASP A 9 0.82 -5.81 3.23
N VAL A 10 -0.30 -5.50 3.91
CA VAL A 10 -0.26 -4.90 5.25
C VAL A 10 0.24 -5.90 6.31
N PRO A 11 -0.26 -7.15 6.38
CA PRO A 11 0.31 -8.17 7.26
C PRO A 11 1.81 -8.41 7.05
N GLU A 12 2.26 -8.47 5.80
CA GLU A 12 3.67 -8.62 5.44
C GLU A 12 4.50 -7.46 5.99
N ALA A 13 4.05 -6.22 5.78
CA ALA A 13 4.73 -5.05 6.28
C ALA A 13 4.82 -5.02 7.82
N ILE A 14 3.75 -5.42 8.51
CA ILE A 14 3.72 -5.53 9.97
C ILE A 14 4.71 -6.59 10.45
N GLU A 15 4.65 -7.80 9.90
CA GLU A 15 5.54 -8.91 10.28
C GLU A 15 7.01 -8.54 10.03
N ALA A 16 7.29 -7.89 8.91
CA ALA A 16 8.62 -7.43 8.56
C ALA A 16 9.15 -6.38 9.54
N LEU A 17 8.32 -5.43 10.00
CA LEU A 17 8.70 -4.46 11.03
C LEU A 17 8.95 -5.15 12.38
N GLU A 18 8.08 -6.07 12.80
CA GLU A 18 8.23 -6.81 14.06
C GLU A 18 9.50 -7.66 14.10
N LYS A 19 9.89 -8.22 12.95
CA LYS A 19 11.10 -9.06 12.81
C LYS A 19 12.37 -8.27 12.48
N GLY A 20 12.29 -6.95 12.37
CA GLY A 20 13.45 -6.11 12.08
C GLY A 20 13.97 -6.20 10.64
N ASN A 21 13.09 -6.47 9.68
CA ASN A 21 13.39 -6.45 8.24
C ASN A 21 12.66 -5.28 7.53
N PRO A 22 13.10 -4.02 7.76
CA PRO A 22 12.42 -2.86 7.21
C PRO A 22 12.43 -2.80 5.68
N LYS A 23 13.37 -3.48 5.01
CA LYS A 23 13.38 -3.54 3.54
C LYS A 23 12.15 -4.26 3.01
N PHE A 24 11.78 -5.38 3.64
CA PHE A 24 10.59 -6.13 3.25
C PHE A 24 9.31 -5.40 3.63
N ALA A 25 9.31 -4.64 4.73
CA ALA A 25 8.20 -3.75 5.07
C ALA A 25 8.01 -2.63 4.04
N GLU A 26 9.09 -2.08 3.49
CA GLU A 26 9.02 -1.08 2.42
C GLU A 26 8.33 -1.65 1.17
N ASP A 27 8.60 -2.90 0.86
CA ASP A 27 8.08 -3.56 -0.34
C ASP A 27 6.57 -3.84 -0.18
N GLY A 28 6.12 -4.44 0.93
CA GLY A 28 4.69 -4.64 1.20
C GLY A 28 3.88 -3.33 1.21
N VAL A 29 4.40 -2.24 1.81
CA VAL A 29 3.69 -0.94 1.78
C VAL A 29 3.61 -0.35 0.37
N LYS A 30 4.64 -0.54 -0.47
CA LYS A 30 4.58 -0.08 -1.88
C LYS A 30 3.55 -0.87 -2.65
N ASP A 31 3.49 -2.17 -2.45
CA ASP A 31 2.54 -3.03 -3.15
C ASP A 31 1.10 -2.64 -2.77
N MET A 32 0.81 -2.39 -1.49
CA MET A 32 -0.47 -1.80 -1.06
C MET A 32 -0.80 -0.50 -1.82
N GLY A 33 0.18 0.41 -1.97
CA GLY A 33 0.01 1.65 -2.71
C GLY A 33 -0.23 1.45 -4.21
N ASN A 34 0.38 0.44 -4.81
CA ASN A 34 0.20 0.07 -6.21
C ASN A 34 -1.16 -0.59 -6.45
N GLU A 35 -1.60 -1.47 -5.56
CA GLU A 35 -2.94 -2.08 -5.63
C GLU A 35 -4.05 -1.02 -5.63
N ALA A 36 -3.85 0.12 -4.94
CA ALA A 36 -4.83 1.21 -4.92
C ALA A 36 -4.88 1.96 -6.25
N VAL A 37 -3.72 2.18 -6.87
CA VAL A 37 -3.60 2.76 -8.21
C VAL A 37 -4.25 1.84 -9.23
N TYR A 38 -3.90 0.55 -9.23
CA TYR A 38 -4.50 -0.42 -10.14
C TYR A 38 -6.02 -0.52 -9.94
N CYS A 39 -6.51 -0.44 -8.71
CA CYS A 39 -7.94 -0.41 -8.45
C CYS A 39 -8.64 0.77 -9.10
N GLU A 40 -8.02 1.95 -9.09
CA GLU A 40 -8.61 3.13 -9.74
C GLU A 40 -8.53 3.06 -11.26
N GLU A 41 -7.44 2.52 -11.81
CA GLU A 41 -7.25 2.36 -13.25
C GLU A 41 -8.28 1.43 -13.90
N GLU A 42 -8.83 0.45 -13.17
CA GLU A 42 -9.90 -0.45 -13.65
C GLU A 42 -11.27 0.24 -13.84
N PHE A 43 -11.46 1.45 -13.32
CA PHE A 43 -12.71 2.20 -13.52
C PHE A 43 -12.74 3.00 -14.84
N ASP A 44 -11.69 2.96 -15.67
CA ASP A 44 -11.59 3.69 -16.94
C ASP A 44 -12.04 5.17 -16.82
N ASP A 45 -12.76 5.71 -17.82
CA ASP A 45 -13.38 7.03 -17.79
C ASP A 45 -14.66 7.09 -16.92
N GLU A 46 -15.06 5.98 -16.29
CA GLU A 46 -16.20 5.96 -15.39
C GLU A 46 -15.84 6.50 -14.00
N LYS A 47 -16.83 7.10 -13.33
CA LYS A 47 -16.61 7.65 -12.00
C LYS A 47 -16.51 6.52 -10.98
N SER A 48 -15.30 6.23 -10.53
CA SER A 48 -15.04 5.38 -9.36
C SER A 48 -15.75 5.92 -8.11
N LEU A 49 -16.50 5.04 -7.43
CA LEU A 49 -17.06 5.31 -6.10
C LEU A 49 -16.01 5.22 -4.99
N LEU A 50 -14.80 4.72 -5.30
CA LEU A 50 -13.69 4.48 -4.39
C LEU A 50 -12.53 5.46 -4.62
N LYS A 51 -12.71 6.45 -5.50
CA LYS A 51 -11.62 7.34 -5.92
C LYS A 51 -10.88 7.99 -4.75
N GLN A 52 -11.64 8.50 -3.78
CA GLN A 52 -11.05 9.18 -2.62
C GLN A 52 -10.29 8.20 -1.73
N GLU A 53 -10.80 6.99 -1.56
CA GLU A 53 -10.17 5.92 -0.80
C GLU A 53 -8.89 5.42 -1.48
N ASN A 54 -8.92 5.21 -2.80
CA ASN A 54 -7.76 4.79 -3.59
C ASN A 54 -6.64 5.85 -3.54
N GLU A 55 -6.98 7.14 -3.72
CA GLU A 55 -6.03 8.25 -3.58
C GLU A 55 -5.45 8.31 -2.15
N ALA A 56 -6.29 8.18 -1.13
CA ALA A 56 -5.84 8.22 0.26
C ALA A 56 -4.89 7.06 0.60
N ILE A 57 -5.14 5.84 0.11
CA ILE A 57 -4.25 4.70 0.32
C ILE A 57 -2.92 4.90 -0.40
N HIS A 58 -2.93 5.41 -1.62
CA HIS A 58 -1.70 5.72 -2.36
C HIS A 58 -0.82 6.76 -1.63
N GLU A 59 -1.44 7.83 -1.12
CA GLU A 59 -0.74 8.85 -0.33
C GLU A 59 -0.23 8.29 1.00
N LEU A 60 -1.05 7.49 1.69
CA LEU A 60 -0.68 6.84 2.95
C LEU A 60 0.51 5.89 2.74
N ALA A 61 0.50 5.08 1.67
CA ALA A 61 1.60 4.20 1.30
C ALA A 61 2.89 5.00 1.10
N SER A 62 2.83 6.15 0.42
CA SER A 62 3.99 7.02 0.21
C SER A 62 4.59 7.54 1.51
N ILE A 63 3.74 7.95 2.46
CA ILE A 63 4.17 8.39 3.80
C ILE A 63 4.77 7.22 4.59
N ALA A 64 4.11 6.07 4.60
CA ALA A 64 4.56 4.90 5.32
C ALA A 64 5.91 4.38 4.78
N VAL A 65 6.11 4.34 3.46
CA VAL A 65 7.41 4.05 2.83
C VAL A 65 8.49 5.03 3.31
N ALA A 66 8.18 6.33 3.37
CA ALA A 66 9.13 7.34 3.84
C ALA A 66 9.54 7.14 5.31
N ILE A 67 8.62 6.69 6.16
CA ILE A 67 8.88 6.33 7.55
C ILE A 67 9.73 5.06 7.63
N VAL A 68 9.34 4.00 6.95
CA VAL A 68 10.06 2.72 6.94
C VAL A 68 11.50 2.90 6.45
N ARG A 69 11.72 3.79 5.47
CA ARG A 69 13.07 4.14 4.98
C ARG A 69 14.00 4.74 6.03
N GLN A 70 13.50 5.30 7.13
CA GLN A 70 14.33 5.78 8.22
C GLN A 70 14.96 4.64 9.04
N LEU A 71 14.51 3.40 8.83
CA LEU A 71 14.97 2.20 9.52
C LEU A 71 15.97 1.37 8.69
N LEU A 72 16.25 1.76 7.44
CA LEU A 72 17.13 1.05 6.50
C LEU A 72 18.63 1.31 6.77
#